data_AF-A0A4U0ZKJ8-F1
#
_entry.id   AF-A0A4U0ZKJ8-F1
#
_cell.length_a   1.000
_cell.length_b   1.000
_cell.length_c   1.000
_cell.angle_alpha   90.00
_cell.angle_beta   90.00
_cell.angle_gamma   90.00
#
_symmetry.space_group_name_H-M   'P 1'
#
loop_
_entity.id
_entity.type
_entity.pdbx_description
1 polymer ?
#
loop_
_entity_poly.entity_id
_entity_poly.type
_entity_poly.pdbx_seq_one_letter_code
_entity_poly.pdbx_strand_id
1 'polypeptide(L)'
;MESSPNSESKTFYDSLSIKKYPEFGKNHVSYSDILNIKFEESDDRQFEESLKSMLSKPIDVLGLLTDWQKGKLKGAGIHTIEELHLKTEDQLIENIYKVGPHRARLMKNAANAELLEYLSG
;
A
#
# COMPACT_ATOMS: atom_id res chain seq x y z
N MET A 1 -21.97 54.79 -8.71
CA MET A 1 -21.92 55.08 -7.26
C MET A 1 -21.28 53.87 -6.61
N GLU A 2 -20.03 54.02 -6.20
CA GLU A 2 -19.17 52.95 -5.70
C GLU A 2 -19.74 52.37 -4.41
N SER A 3 -19.89 51.04 -4.33
CA SER A 3 -20.31 50.39 -3.09
C SER A 3 -19.20 50.57 -2.07
N SER A 4 -19.52 51.21 -0.96
CA SER A 4 -18.57 51.36 0.14
C SER A 4 -18.32 49.97 0.74
N PRO A 5 -17.07 49.50 0.88
CA PRO A 5 -16.77 48.21 1.52
C PRO A 5 -17.35 48.10 2.94
N ASN A 6 -17.60 49.26 3.57
CA ASN A 6 -18.16 49.38 4.90
C ASN A 6 -19.67 49.06 4.97
N SER A 7 -20.41 49.20 3.86
CA SER A 7 -21.84 48.85 3.82
C SER A 7 -22.09 47.36 3.60
N GLU A 8 -21.20 46.67 2.87
CA GLU A 8 -21.31 45.23 2.59
C GLU A 8 -20.74 44.36 3.71
N SER A 9 -19.79 44.90 4.49
CA SER A 9 -19.13 44.18 5.59
C SER A 9 -20.09 43.78 6.71
N LYS A 10 -21.10 44.60 7.02
CA LYS A 10 -22.09 44.30 8.07
C LYS A 10 -22.98 43.12 7.69
N THR A 11 -23.52 43.12 6.46
CA THR A 11 -24.33 42.01 5.94
C THR A 11 -23.55 40.72 5.84
N PHE A 12 -22.28 40.78 5.45
CA PHE A 12 -21.40 39.62 5.42
C PHE A 12 -21.12 39.11 6.84
N TYR A 13 -20.80 39.99 7.79
CA TYR A 13 -20.59 39.63 9.19
C TYR A 13 -21.84 38.97 9.81
N ASP A 14 -23.02 39.53 9.59
CA ASP A 14 -24.29 38.96 10.08
C ASP A 14 -24.61 37.61 9.42
N SER A 15 -24.07 37.37 8.21
CA SER A 15 -24.21 36.09 7.51
C SER A 15 -23.37 34.95 8.12
N LEU A 16 -22.26 35.28 8.79
CA LEU A 16 -21.31 34.34 9.40
C LEU A 16 -21.75 33.82 10.78
N SER A 17 -22.99 34.05 11.18
CA SER A 17 -23.50 33.59 12.48
C SER A 17 -23.39 32.06 12.61
N ILE A 18 -22.68 31.62 13.66
CA ILE A 18 -22.56 30.21 14.09
C ILE A 18 -23.94 29.56 14.27
N LYS A 19 -24.99 30.35 14.55
CA LYS A 19 -26.38 29.89 14.65
C LYS A 19 -26.91 29.23 13.37
N LYS A 20 -26.29 29.47 12.21
CA LYS A 20 -26.66 28.85 10.92
C LYS A 20 -26.00 27.49 10.70
N TYR A 21 -25.01 27.14 11.51
CA TYR A 21 -24.25 25.89 11.40
C TYR A 21 -24.39 25.13 12.72
N PRO A 22 -25.41 24.26 12.86
CA PRO A 22 -25.55 23.44 14.05
C PRO A 22 -24.33 22.52 14.17
N GLU A 23 -23.53 22.74 15.22
CA GLU A 23 -22.45 21.84 15.59
C GLU A 23 -23.05 20.65 16.35
N PHE A 24 -22.84 19.46 15.79
CA PHE A 24 -23.27 18.23 16.41
C PHE A 24 -22.14 17.69 17.29
N GLY A 25 -22.39 17.58 18.60
CA GLY A 25 -21.45 16.93 19.50
C GLY A 25 -21.39 15.41 19.25
N LYS A 26 -20.36 14.76 19.77
CA LYS A 26 -20.12 13.31 19.66
C LYS A 26 -21.32 12.39 20.02
N ASN A 27 -22.28 12.89 20.79
CA ASN A 27 -23.47 12.15 21.24
C ASN A 27 -24.71 12.42 20.35
N HIS A 28 -24.57 13.17 19.26
CA HIS A 28 -25.69 13.54 18.39
C HIS A 28 -26.12 12.35 17.52
N VAL A 29 -27.43 12.23 17.26
CA VAL A 29 -28.01 11.13 16.47
C VAL A 29 -27.43 11.03 15.05
N SER A 30 -26.99 12.13 14.45
CA SER A 30 -26.30 12.11 13.15
C SER A 30 -25.01 11.27 13.13
N TYR A 31 -24.47 10.90 14.29
CA TYR A 31 -23.31 10.01 14.43
C TYR A 31 -23.71 8.57 14.80
N SER A 32 -25.00 8.22 14.87
CA SER A 32 -25.43 6.85 15.18
C SER A 32 -24.91 5.82 14.18
N ASP A 33 -24.80 6.23 12.93
CA ASP A 33 -24.43 5.33 11.83
C ASP A 33 -22.95 4.96 11.90
N ILE A 34 -22.09 5.89 12.34
CA ILE A 34 -20.66 5.62 12.51
C ILE A 34 -20.35 4.79 13.76
N LEU A 35 -21.19 4.86 14.79
CA LEU A 35 -21.06 4.03 16.01
C LEU A 35 -21.33 2.55 15.72
N ASN A 36 -22.11 2.26 14.70
CA ASN A 36 -22.46 0.91 14.25
C ASN A 36 -21.69 0.49 12.99
N ILE A 37 -20.65 1.22 12.58
CA ILE A 37 -19.70 0.71 11.59
C ILE A 37 -19.02 -0.49 12.22
N LYS A 38 -19.55 -1.66 11.90
CA LYS A 38 -18.81 -2.90 12.04
C LYS A 38 -17.77 -2.85 10.94
N PHE A 39 -16.53 -2.57 11.32
CA PHE A 39 -15.43 -3.10 10.53
C PHE A 39 -15.67 -4.60 10.51
N GLU A 40 -15.98 -5.16 9.34
CA GLU A 40 -15.84 -6.59 9.18
C GLU A 40 -14.41 -6.87 9.63
N GLU A 41 -14.23 -7.68 10.68
CA GLU A 41 -12.94 -8.31 10.92
C GLU A 41 -12.58 -8.90 9.56
N SER A 42 -11.58 -8.31 8.89
CA SER A 42 -11.04 -8.86 7.66
C SER A 42 -10.84 -10.33 7.94
N ASP A 43 -11.60 -11.21 7.26
CA ASP A 43 -11.54 -12.63 7.52
C ASP A 43 -10.06 -13.00 7.34
N ASP A 44 -9.35 -13.28 8.44
CA ASP A 44 -7.91 -13.50 8.44
C ASP A 44 -7.54 -14.56 7.40
N ARG A 45 -8.47 -15.48 7.12
CA ARG A 45 -8.39 -16.49 6.07
C ARG A 45 -8.34 -15.89 4.66
N GLN A 46 -9.18 -14.89 4.36
CA GLN A 46 -9.15 -14.20 3.07
C GLN A 46 -7.84 -13.45 2.87
N PHE A 47 -7.31 -12.83 3.92
CA PHE A 47 -5.99 -12.20 3.89
C PHE A 47 -4.88 -13.23 3.66
N GLU A 48 -4.89 -14.35 4.39
CA GLU A 48 -3.92 -15.43 4.21
C GLU A 48 -3.97 -16.04 2.80
N GLU A 49 -5.16 -16.31 2.27
CA GLU A 49 -5.35 -16.86 0.92
C GLU A 49 -4.81 -15.90 -0.15
N SER A 50 -5.11 -14.62 0.03
CA SER A 50 -4.62 -13.54 -0.81
C SER A 50 -3.09 -13.45 -0.81
N LEU A 51 -2.47 -13.52 0.38
CA LEU A 51 -1.01 -13.51 0.54
C LEU A 51 -0.37 -14.76 -0.07
N LYS A 52 -0.95 -15.94 0.12
CA LYS A 52 -0.48 -17.19 -0.50
C LYS A 52 -0.57 -17.12 -2.02
N SER A 53 -1.68 -16.61 -2.55
CA SER A 53 -1.83 -16.40 -3.99
C SER A 53 -0.75 -15.46 -4.52
N MET A 54 -0.42 -14.40 -3.79
CA MET A 54 0.64 -13.46 -4.16
C MET A 54 2.02 -14.12 -4.16
N LEU A 55 2.38 -14.81 -3.07
CA LEU A 55 3.65 -15.50 -2.91
C LEU A 55 3.88 -16.61 -3.96
N SER A 56 2.79 -17.25 -4.40
CA SER A 56 2.82 -18.29 -5.44
C SER A 56 3.07 -17.76 -6.86
N LYS A 57 3.00 -16.45 -7.09
CA LYS A 57 3.22 -15.86 -8.41
C LYS A 57 4.64 -16.17 -8.90
N PRO A 58 4.83 -16.36 -10.22
CA PRO A 58 6.14 -16.60 -10.79
C PRO A 58 7.03 -15.35 -10.70
N ILE A 59 8.34 -15.52 -10.57
CA ILE A 59 9.31 -14.40 -10.56
C ILE A 59 9.33 -13.57 -11.86
N ASP A 60 8.63 -14.02 -12.90
CA ASP A 60 8.46 -13.29 -14.14
C ASP A 60 7.68 -11.97 -13.97
N VAL A 61 6.81 -11.90 -12.96
CA VAL A 61 6.05 -10.68 -12.65
C VAL A 61 6.93 -9.56 -12.08
N LEU A 62 8.13 -9.90 -11.56
CA LEU A 62 9.04 -8.93 -10.97
C LEU A 62 9.60 -7.99 -12.05
N GLY A 63 8.96 -6.84 -12.22
CA GLY A 63 9.31 -5.84 -13.25
C GLY A 63 10.69 -5.21 -13.06
N LEU A 64 11.18 -5.17 -11.82
CA LEU A 64 12.51 -4.62 -11.50
C LEU A 64 13.66 -5.50 -12.02
N LEU A 65 13.42 -6.79 -12.30
CA LEU A 65 14.46 -7.73 -12.71
C LEU A 65 14.57 -7.84 -14.23
N THR A 66 15.81 -7.84 -14.70
CA THR A 66 16.11 -8.14 -16.11
C THR A 66 15.90 -9.63 -16.42
N ASP A 67 15.68 -9.97 -17.70
CA ASP A 67 15.51 -11.36 -18.15
C ASP A 67 16.71 -12.24 -17.81
N TRP A 68 17.92 -11.68 -17.83
CA TRP A 68 19.12 -12.40 -17.40
C TRP A 68 19.05 -12.77 -15.92
N GLN A 69 18.62 -11.85 -15.05
CA GLN A 69 18.47 -12.11 -13.62
C GLN A 69 17.37 -13.14 -13.35
N LYS A 70 16.22 -13.02 -14.04
CA LYS A 70 15.14 -14.01 -13.99
C LYS A 70 15.63 -15.38 -14.45
N GLY A 71 16.37 -15.45 -15.55
CA GLY A 71 16.97 -16.69 -16.04
C GLY A 71 17.96 -17.31 -15.07
N LYS A 72 18.75 -16.50 -14.35
CA LYS A 72 19.66 -16.98 -13.29
C LYS A 72 18.93 -17.55 -12.09
N LEU A 73 17.85 -16.90 -11.65
CA LEU A 73 17.01 -17.39 -10.57
C LEU A 73 16.32 -18.71 -10.96
N LYS A 74 15.71 -18.79 -12.15
CA LYS A 74 15.11 -20.03 -12.67
C LYS A 74 16.13 -21.16 -12.79
N GLY A 75 17.34 -20.85 -13.28
CA GLY A 75 18.44 -21.82 -13.37
C GLY A 75 18.92 -22.32 -12.01
N ALA A 76 18.67 -21.57 -10.93
CA ALA A 76 18.94 -21.96 -9.55
C ALA A 76 17.74 -22.63 -8.85
N GLY A 77 16.67 -22.96 -9.59
CA GLY A 77 15.46 -23.56 -9.06
C GLY A 77 14.56 -22.60 -8.29
N ILE A 78 14.70 -21.29 -8.53
CA ILE A 78 13.87 -20.25 -7.93
C ILE A 78 12.88 -19.77 -8.99
N HIS A 79 11.61 -20.13 -8.82
CA HIS A 79 10.52 -19.92 -9.77
C HIS A 79 9.43 -19.00 -9.22
N THR A 80 9.22 -18.94 -7.91
CA THR A 80 8.16 -18.12 -7.29
C THR A 80 8.71 -16.96 -6.44
N ILE A 81 7.85 -15.99 -6.13
CA ILE A 81 8.17 -14.90 -5.20
C ILE A 81 8.51 -15.47 -3.82
N GLU A 82 7.76 -16.47 -3.34
CA GLU A 82 8.03 -17.15 -2.07
C GLU A 82 9.43 -17.74 -2.01
N GLU A 83 9.81 -18.51 -3.03
CA GLU A 83 11.11 -19.17 -3.09
C GLU A 83 12.25 -18.15 -3.07
N LEU A 84 12.10 -17.03 -3.78
CA LEU A 84 13.07 -15.93 -3.76
C LEU A 84 13.09 -15.22 -2.40
N HIS A 85 11.91 -14.99 -1.81
CA HIS A 85 11.79 -14.33 -0.51
C HIS A 85 12.44 -15.13 0.62
N LEU A 86 12.37 -16.46 0.57
CA LEU A 86 12.98 -17.35 1.56
C LEU A 86 14.51 -17.44 1.46
N LYS A 87 15.12 -17.00 0.36
CA LYS A 87 16.59 -16.96 0.23
C LYS A 87 17.19 -15.71 0.88
N THR A 88 18.38 -15.84 1.44
CA THR A 88 19.21 -14.70 1.86
C THR A 88 20.05 -14.17 0.70
N GLU A 89 20.56 -12.93 0.81
CA GLU A 89 21.50 -12.39 -0.19
C GLU A 89 22.73 -13.30 -0.32
N ASP A 90 23.27 -13.79 0.80
CA ASP A 90 24.44 -14.69 0.81
C ASP A 90 24.16 -16.00 0.07
N GLN A 91 22.99 -16.62 0.29
CA GLN A 91 22.59 -17.82 -0.44
C GLN A 91 22.48 -17.57 -1.94
N LEU A 92 22.02 -16.40 -2.37
CA LEU A 92 21.97 -16.07 -3.80
C LEU A 92 23.39 -15.89 -4.38
N ILE A 93 24.31 -15.31 -3.62
CA ILE A 93 25.71 -15.11 -4.04
C ILE A 93 26.44 -16.45 -4.16
N GLU A 94 26.28 -17.32 -3.17
CA GLU A 94 26.98 -18.62 -3.11
C GLU A 94 26.46 -19.60 -4.16
N ASN A 95 25.15 -19.63 -4.39
CA ASN A 95 24.52 -20.68 -5.20
C ASN A 95 24.28 -20.27 -6.66
N ILE A 96 24.44 -18.99 -7.02
CA ILE A 96 24.13 -18.50 -8.38
C ILE A 96 25.36 -17.87 -9.03
N TYR A 97 25.90 -18.56 -10.03
CA TYR A 97 27.06 -18.09 -10.76
C TYR A 97 26.85 -16.70 -11.38
N LYS A 98 27.81 -15.79 -11.11
CA LYS A 98 27.82 -14.37 -11.51
C LYS A 98 26.76 -13.48 -10.83
N VAL A 99 26.18 -13.93 -9.72
CA VAL A 99 25.44 -13.07 -8.79
C VAL A 99 26.40 -12.61 -7.70
N GLY A 100 26.70 -11.31 -7.68
CA GLY A 100 27.45 -10.67 -6.60
C GLY A 100 26.53 -9.87 -5.68
N PRO A 101 27.09 -9.23 -4.63
CA PRO A 101 26.31 -8.55 -3.59
C PRO A 101 25.27 -7.56 -4.12
N HIS A 102 25.64 -6.73 -5.09
CA HIS A 102 24.71 -5.76 -5.68
C HIS A 102 23.51 -6.42 -6.38
N ARG A 103 23.74 -7.52 -7.11
CA ARG A 103 22.68 -8.24 -7.83
C ARG A 103 21.79 -9.03 -6.88
N ALA A 104 22.37 -9.66 -5.86
CA ALA A 104 21.62 -10.37 -4.83
C ALA A 104 20.67 -9.41 -4.08
N ARG A 105 21.18 -8.24 -3.69
CA ARG A 105 20.36 -7.18 -3.09
C ARG A 105 19.24 -6.71 -4.00
N LEU A 106 19.53 -6.46 -5.29
CA LEU A 106 18.50 -6.07 -6.24
C LEU A 106 17.40 -7.15 -6.38
N MET A 107 17.80 -8.43 -6.44
CA MET A 107 16.86 -9.56 -6.50
C MET A 107 15.97 -9.63 -5.26
N LYS A 108 16.54 -9.45 -4.07
CA LYS A 108 15.77 -9.40 -2.82
C LYS A 108 14.84 -8.19 -2.75
N ASN A 109 15.33 -7.03 -3.15
CA ASN A 109 14.54 -5.80 -3.17
C ASN A 109 13.39 -5.89 -4.16
N ALA A 110 13.55 -6.56 -5.30
CA ALA A 110 12.46 -6.78 -6.25
C ALA A 110 11.32 -7.58 -5.62
N ALA A 111 11.62 -8.69 -4.95
CA ALA A 111 10.61 -9.49 -4.26
C ALA A 111 9.94 -8.70 -3.11
N ASN A 112 10.73 -7.98 -2.32
CA ASN A 112 10.21 -7.18 -1.21
C ASN A 112 9.34 -6.01 -1.70
N ALA A 113 9.74 -5.33 -2.77
CA ALA A 113 8.96 -4.23 -3.34
C ALA A 113 7.60 -4.71 -3.85
N GLU A 114 7.58 -5.83 -4.56
CA GLU A 114 6.35 -6.44 -5.06
C GLU A 114 5.40 -6.87 -3.92
N LEU A 115 5.95 -7.44 -2.83
CA LEU A 115 5.19 -7.78 -1.63
C LEU A 115 4.64 -6.53 -0.91
N LEU A 116 5.46 -5.48 -0.78
CA LEU A 116 5.05 -4.23 -0.15
C LEU A 116 4.00 -3.51 -0.96
N GLU A 117 4.14 -3.50 -2.29
CA GLU A 117 3.15 -2.93 -3.21
C GLU A 117 1.78 -3.58 -2.98
N TYR A 118 1.75 -4.92 -2.93
CA TYR A 118 0.53 -5.67 -2.64
C TYR A 118 -0.08 -5.34 -1.27
N LEU A 119 0.74 -5.22 -0.22
CA LEU A 119 0.26 -4.90 1.13
C LEU A 119 -0.17 -3.43 1.30
N SER A 120 0.35 -2.55 0.45
CA SER A 120 0.08 -1.10 0.49
C SER A 120 -1.07 -0.66 -0.44
N GLY A 121 -1.45 -1.53 -1.38
CA GLY A 121 -2.47 -1.31 -2.39
C GLY A 121 -3.89 -1.53 -1.89
#